data_AF-A0A961IKC0-F1
#
_entry.id   AF-A0A961IKC0-F1
#
_cell.length_a   1.000
_cell.length_b   1.000
_cell.length_c   1.000
_cell.angle_alpha   90.00
_cell.angle_beta   90.00
_cell.angle_gamma   90.00
#
_symmetry.space_group_name_H-M   'P 1'
#
loop_
_entity.id
_entity.type
_entity.pdbx_description
1 polymer ?
#
loop_
_entity_poly.entity_id
_entity_poly.type
_entity_poly.pdbx_seq_one_letter_code
_entity_poly.pdbx_strand_id
1 'polypeptide(L)'
;MRIKLIVAVLTVGALLGACKGGIPVECRTKADDDRFSDAGTAFTVQCPAGCTSGSVWGSDTYTTDSAICVSAVHAGVITAADGGAVEVQLGGELPSYTGSERNGVSTSDWATSWDSYTVH
;
A
#
# COMPACT_ATOMS: atom_id res chain seq x y z
N MET A 1 21.85 52.57 26.37
CA MET A 1 22.35 51.47 25.51
C MET A 1 21.24 50.42 25.42
N ARG A 2 20.41 50.45 24.36
CA ARG A 2 19.28 49.50 24.17
C ARG A 2 19.62 48.58 23.00
N ILE A 3 19.93 47.33 23.31
CA ILE A 3 20.29 46.28 22.35
C ILE A 3 19.01 45.86 21.61
N LYS A 4 18.99 45.99 20.28
CA LYS A 4 17.92 45.47 19.42
C LYS A 4 18.19 43.98 19.18
N LEU A 5 17.46 43.09 19.85
CA LEU A 5 17.42 41.67 19.49
C LEU A 5 16.55 41.52 18.23
N ILE A 6 17.17 41.25 17.08
CA ILE A 6 16.47 40.80 15.88
C ILE A 6 16.35 39.28 16.02
N VAL A 7 15.20 38.80 16.49
CA VAL A 7 14.85 37.38 16.45
C VAL A 7 14.44 37.08 15.01
N ALA A 8 15.37 36.55 14.21
CA ALA A 8 15.06 35.97 12.92
C ALA A 8 14.31 34.65 13.17
N VAL A 9 12.98 34.73 13.20
CA VAL A 9 12.11 33.55 13.21
C VAL A 9 12.20 32.93 11.82
N LEU A 10 13.00 31.87 11.68
CA LEU A 10 12.91 30.96 10.54
C LEU A 10 11.58 30.22 10.68
N THR A 11 10.53 30.76 10.06
CA THR A 11 9.34 29.98 9.78
C THR A 11 9.74 28.92 8.76
N VAL A 12 10.03 27.72 9.24
CA VAL A 12 9.99 26.51 8.43
C VAL A 12 8.53 26.41 7.97
N GLY A 13 8.24 26.94 6.79
CA GLY A 13 7.01 26.69 6.07
C GLY A 13 7.02 25.24 5.65
N ALA A 14 6.74 24.34 6.58
CA ALA A 14 6.44 22.95 6.27
C ALA A 14 5.25 22.97 5.32
N LEU A 15 5.52 22.58 4.08
CA LEU A 15 4.51 22.33 3.06
C LEU A 15 3.46 21.41 3.67
N LEU A 16 2.29 21.97 3.96
CA LEU A 16 1.04 21.26 4.20
C LEU A 16 0.61 20.64 2.87
N GLY A 17 1.35 19.62 2.42
CA GLY A 17 0.89 18.67 1.43
C GLY A 17 -0.15 17.79 2.11
N ALA A 18 -1.41 17.99 1.74
CA ALA A 18 -2.59 17.31 2.26
C ALA A 18 -2.34 15.86 2.70
N CYS A 19 -2.67 15.54 3.95
CA CYS A 19 -2.81 14.17 4.43
C CYS A 19 -3.94 13.50 3.64
N LYS A 20 -3.64 12.94 2.46
CA LYS A 20 -4.43 11.84 1.91
C LYS A 20 -4.35 10.75 2.98
N GLY A 21 -5.47 10.48 3.65
CA GLY A 21 -5.54 9.54 4.76
C GLY A 21 -5.11 8.16 4.30
N GLY A 22 -3.89 7.76 4.65
CA GLY A 22 -3.32 6.48 4.29
C GLY A 22 -1.93 6.33 4.87
N ILE A 23 -1.59 5.13 5.33
CA ILE A 23 -0.27 4.80 5.84
C ILE A 23 0.71 4.80 4.64
N PRO A 24 1.74 5.65 4.59
CA PRO A 24 2.67 5.67 3.48
C PRO A 24 3.47 4.35 3.44
N VAL A 25 3.51 3.72 2.27
CA VAL A 25 4.19 2.44 2.05
C VAL A 25 5.16 2.51 0.88
N GLU A 26 5.99 1.48 0.74
CA GLU A 26 6.84 1.28 -0.43
C GLU A 26 6.28 0.14 -1.30
N CYS A 27 6.70 0.03 -2.56
CA CYS A 27 6.14 -0.97 -3.49
C CYS A 27 6.27 -2.42 -3.01
N ARG A 28 7.24 -2.71 -2.13
CA ARG A 28 7.47 -4.04 -1.55
C ARG A 28 6.71 -4.32 -0.26
N THR A 29 5.98 -3.32 0.28
CA THR A 29 5.23 -3.50 1.51
C THR A 29 4.09 -4.50 1.28
N LYS A 30 4.04 -5.51 2.13
CA LYS A 30 3.08 -6.62 2.12
C LYS A 30 1.97 -6.36 3.14
N ALA A 31 0.86 -7.07 3.05
CA ALA A 31 -0.26 -6.91 3.98
C ALA A 31 0.02 -7.55 5.36
N ASP A 32 0.96 -8.49 5.44
CA ASP A 32 1.41 -9.14 6.68
C ASP A 32 2.53 -8.39 7.44
N ASP A 33 2.86 -7.15 7.04
CA ASP A 33 3.87 -6.35 7.71
C ASP A 33 3.40 -5.93 9.12
N ASP A 34 4.26 -6.11 10.14
CA ASP A 34 3.98 -5.80 11.55
C ASP A 34 3.45 -4.38 11.79
N ARG A 35 3.74 -3.44 10.87
CA ARG A 35 3.21 -2.07 10.94
C ARG A 35 1.67 -2.00 10.87
N PHE A 36 1.00 -3.04 10.39
CA PHE A 36 -0.45 -3.10 10.26
C PHE A 36 -1.14 -3.90 11.37
N SER A 37 -0.41 -4.49 12.31
CA SER A 37 -0.99 -5.33 13.37
C SER A 37 -2.02 -4.59 14.23
N ASP A 38 -1.84 -3.28 14.42
CA ASP A 38 -2.76 -2.42 15.19
C ASP A 38 -3.83 -1.74 14.31
N ALA A 39 -3.76 -1.90 12.99
CA ALA A 39 -4.67 -1.26 12.03
C ALA A 39 -6.03 -1.98 11.93
N GLY A 40 -6.16 -3.16 12.55
CA GLY A 40 -7.36 -3.98 12.49
C GLY A 40 -7.46 -4.76 11.18
N THR A 41 -8.68 -5.14 10.80
CA THR A 41 -8.92 -5.93 9.58
C THR A 41 -9.07 -5.08 8.32
N ALA A 42 -9.13 -3.76 8.44
CA ALA A 42 -9.29 -2.84 7.32
C ALA A 42 -8.44 -1.58 7.54
N PHE A 43 -7.64 -1.21 6.55
CA PHE A 43 -6.78 -0.02 6.63
C PHE A 43 -6.46 0.55 5.26
N THR A 44 -6.18 1.85 5.20
CA THR A 44 -5.80 2.52 3.95
C THR A 44 -4.28 2.70 3.90
N VAL A 45 -3.67 2.35 2.78
CA VAL A 45 -2.25 2.63 2.50
C VAL A 45 -2.11 3.65 1.37
N GLN A 46 -1.00 4.38 1.36
CA GLN A 46 -0.64 5.29 0.28
C GLN A 46 0.54 4.72 -0.50
N CYS A 47 0.24 4.24 -1.70
CA CYS A 47 1.19 3.66 -2.63
C CYS A 47 1.90 4.74 -3.45
N PRO A 48 3.23 4.66 -3.61
CA PRO A 48 3.97 5.53 -4.51
C PRO A 48 3.71 5.13 -5.97
N ALA A 49 4.06 6.04 -6.88
CA ALA A 49 4.17 5.70 -8.30
C ALA A 49 5.33 4.71 -8.54
N GLY A 50 5.25 3.98 -9.66
CA GLY A 50 6.29 3.08 -10.16
C GLY A 50 6.20 1.64 -9.65
N CYS A 51 5.13 1.24 -8.98
CA CYS A 51 4.98 -0.14 -8.49
C CYS A 51 4.51 -1.09 -9.59
N THR A 52 5.44 -1.66 -10.36
CA THR A 52 5.15 -2.60 -11.46
C THR A 52 5.66 -4.01 -11.22
N SER A 53 6.47 -4.23 -10.18
CA SER A 53 7.12 -5.51 -9.91
C SER A 53 7.08 -5.86 -8.43
N GLY A 54 6.88 -7.14 -8.15
CA GLY A 54 6.77 -7.69 -6.81
C GLY A 54 6.16 -9.09 -6.85
N SER A 55 6.35 -9.87 -5.80
CA SER A 55 5.66 -11.14 -5.65
C SER A 55 4.23 -10.89 -5.23
N VAL A 56 3.29 -11.37 -6.05
CA VAL A 56 1.85 -11.30 -5.80
C VAL A 56 1.25 -12.64 -6.19
N TRP A 57 0.42 -13.17 -5.29
CA TRP A 57 -0.26 -14.44 -5.47
C TRP A 57 -1.77 -14.24 -5.42
N GLY A 58 -2.48 -14.84 -6.36
CA GLY A 58 -3.94 -14.69 -6.46
C GLY A 58 -4.43 -13.54 -7.35
N SER A 59 -5.75 -13.42 -7.42
CA SER A 59 -6.47 -12.46 -8.26
C SER A 59 -7.77 -12.07 -7.56
N ASP A 60 -8.00 -10.76 -7.40
CA ASP A 60 -9.05 -10.13 -6.57
C ASP A 60 -8.96 -10.43 -5.07
N THR A 61 -8.51 -11.63 -4.72
CA THR A 61 -8.11 -12.07 -3.40
C THR A 61 -6.65 -12.50 -3.45
N TYR A 62 -5.82 -11.89 -2.60
CA TYR A 62 -4.37 -12.06 -2.60
C TYR A 62 -3.90 -12.65 -1.28
N THR A 63 -2.79 -13.37 -1.27
CA THR A 63 -2.16 -13.82 -0.02
C THR A 63 -1.58 -12.64 0.74
N THR A 64 -1.65 -12.61 2.07
CA THR A 64 -1.15 -11.48 2.90
C THR A 64 0.33 -11.15 2.72
N ASP A 65 1.14 -12.10 2.25
CA ASP A 65 2.54 -11.85 1.90
C ASP A 65 2.71 -11.20 0.51
N SER A 66 1.64 -10.94 -0.25
CA SER A 66 1.68 -10.23 -1.53
C SER A 66 1.92 -8.72 -1.35
N ALA A 67 2.69 -8.11 -2.25
CA ALA A 67 2.90 -6.67 -2.26
C ALA A 67 1.58 -5.89 -2.52
N ILE A 68 1.18 -5.02 -1.58
CA ILE A 68 -0.12 -4.33 -1.62
C ILE A 68 -0.26 -3.47 -2.88
N CYS A 69 0.73 -2.63 -3.16
CA CYS A 69 0.65 -1.67 -4.26
C CYS A 69 0.63 -2.35 -5.63
N VAL A 70 1.37 -3.46 -5.78
CA VAL A 70 1.38 -4.24 -7.03
C VAL A 70 0.06 -4.97 -7.21
N SER A 71 -0.52 -5.49 -6.12
CA SER A 71 -1.86 -6.11 -6.12
C SER A 71 -2.96 -5.09 -6.46
N ALA A 72 -2.83 -3.85 -5.99
CA ALA A 72 -3.75 -2.76 -6.31
C ALA A 72 -3.67 -2.32 -7.77
N VAL A 73 -2.46 -2.28 -8.35
CA VAL A 73 -2.30 -2.10 -9.81
C VAL A 73 -2.93 -3.26 -10.57
N HIS A 74 -2.64 -4.50 -10.17
CA HIS A 74 -3.23 -5.70 -10.80
C HIS A 74 -4.76 -5.70 -10.74
N ALA A 75 -5.37 -5.30 -9.62
CA ALA A 75 -6.82 -5.14 -9.46
C ALA A 75 -7.39 -3.96 -10.25
N GLY A 76 -6.55 -3.00 -10.67
CA GLY A 76 -6.98 -1.78 -11.36
C GLY A 76 -7.52 -0.69 -10.42
N VAL A 77 -7.27 -0.80 -9.12
CA VAL A 77 -7.62 0.20 -8.10
C VAL A 77 -6.80 1.49 -8.32
N ILE A 78 -5.52 1.32 -8.64
CA ILE A 78 -4.59 2.41 -8.98
C ILE A 78 -3.85 2.09 -10.28
N THR A 79 -3.24 3.11 -10.89
CA THR A 79 -2.29 2.90 -11.99
C THR A 79 -0.86 2.87 -11.43
N ALA A 80 0.03 2.10 -12.06
CA ALA A 80 1.44 2.12 -11.68
C ALA A 80 2.09 3.49 -11.93
N ALA A 81 1.58 4.30 -12.85
CA ALA A 81 2.12 5.62 -13.15
C ALA A 81 1.83 6.64 -12.05
N ASP A 82 0.65 6.56 -11.44
CA ASP A 82 0.17 7.57 -10.48
C ASP A 82 0.33 7.12 -9.03
N GLY A 83 0.33 5.81 -8.76
CA GLY A 83 0.15 5.31 -7.40
C GLY A 83 -1.23 5.68 -6.85
N GLY A 84 -1.35 5.81 -5.52
CA GLY A 84 -2.58 6.31 -4.91
C GLY A 84 -2.90 5.72 -3.55
N ALA A 85 -4.06 6.12 -3.02
CA ALA A 85 -4.63 5.52 -1.82
C ALA A 85 -5.27 4.18 -2.19
N VAL A 86 -5.07 3.16 -1.36
CA VAL A 86 -5.62 1.81 -1.53
C VAL A 86 -6.23 1.39 -0.21
N GLU A 87 -7.49 0.99 -0.22
CA GLU A 87 -8.13 0.37 0.94
C GLU A 87 -7.79 -1.13 0.93
N VAL A 88 -7.20 -1.62 2.02
CA VAL A 88 -6.85 -3.01 2.24
C VAL A 88 -7.84 -3.60 3.22
N GLN A 89 -8.45 -4.71 2.84
CA GLN A 89 -9.34 -5.49 3.71
C GLN A 89 -8.73 -6.88 3.89
N LEU A 90 -8.26 -7.18 5.09
CA LEU A 90 -7.84 -8.53 5.48
C LEU A 90 -9.05 -9.46 5.51
N GLY A 91 -8.85 -10.66 4.99
CA GLY A 91 -9.81 -11.76 4.95
C GLY A 91 -9.32 -12.94 5.80
N GLY A 92 -10.01 -14.08 5.66
CA GLY A 92 -9.60 -15.32 6.30
C GLY A 92 -8.63 -16.14 5.44
N GLU A 93 -8.27 -17.31 5.95
CA GLU A 93 -7.52 -18.32 5.21
C GLU A 93 -8.30 -18.86 4.00
N LEU A 94 -7.63 -19.01 2.86
CA LEU A 94 -8.12 -19.77 1.71
C LEU A 94 -7.14 -20.91 1.38
N PRO A 95 -7.62 -22.08 0.91
CA PRO A 95 -6.78 -23.24 0.64
C PRO A 95 -5.91 -23.10 -0.62
N SER A 96 -6.29 -22.22 -1.55
CA SER A 96 -5.54 -21.91 -2.76
C SER A 96 -5.96 -20.57 -3.38
N TYR A 97 -5.12 -20.07 -4.26
CA TYR A 97 -5.25 -18.80 -4.97
C TYR A 97 -4.88 -19.02 -6.43
N THR A 98 -5.69 -18.46 -7.34
CA THR A 98 -5.42 -18.50 -8.78
C THR A 98 -4.89 -17.15 -9.23
N GLY A 99 -3.70 -17.13 -9.81
CA GLY A 99 -3.08 -15.95 -10.41
C GLY A 99 -3.70 -15.59 -11.76
N SER A 100 -3.46 -14.37 -12.20
CA SER A 100 -3.88 -13.89 -13.52
C SER A 100 -2.96 -12.79 -14.02
N GLU A 101 -3.14 -12.39 -15.28
CA GLU A 101 -2.51 -11.18 -15.81
C GLU A 101 -3.58 -10.12 -16.05
N ARG A 102 -3.48 -8.99 -15.35
CA ARG A 102 -4.38 -7.84 -15.48
C ARG A 102 -3.61 -6.55 -15.29
N ASN A 103 -4.02 -5.49 -15.99
CA ASN A 103 -3.45 -4.15 -15.86
C ASN A 103 -1.91 -4.09 -16.00
N GLY A 104 -1.32 -4.99 -16.80
CA GLY A 104 0.13 -5.05 -17.01
C GLY A 104 0.93 -5.71 -15.88
N VAL A 105 0.25 -6.32 -14.90
CA VAL A 105 0.85 -7.08 -13.80
C VAL A 105 0.43 -8.54 -13.92
N SER A 106 1.38 -9.44 -13.73
CA SER A 106 1.16 -10.89 -13.69
C SER A 106 1.30 -11.38 -12.26
N THR A 107 0.33 -12.14 -11.77
CA THR A 107 0.34 -12.78 -10.44
C THR A 107 0.45 -14.30 -10.58
N SER A 108 0.87 -14.97 -9.51
CA SER A 108 1.08 -16.42 -9.50
C SER A 108 -0.01 -17.16 -8.74
N ASP A 109 -0.19 -18.44 -9.07
CA ASP A 109 -0.98 -19.35 -8.26
C ASP A 109 -0.31 -19.61 -6.91
N TRP A 110 -1.14 -19.95 -5.90
CA TRP A 110 -0.68 -20.47 -4.63
C TRP A 110 -1.55 -21.65 -4.22
N ALA A 111 -0.96 -22.82 -4.00
CA ALA A 111 -1.71 -24.07 -3.79
C ALA A 111 -1.68 -24.55 -2.33
N THR A 112 -1.43 -23.64 -1.39
CA THR A 112 -1.36 -23.94 0.05
C THR A 112 -2.21 -22.93 0.81
N SER A 113 -2.74 -23.34 1.96
CA SER A 113 -3.50 -22.44 2.80
C SER A 113 -2.68 -21.23 3.23
N TRP A 114 -3.26 -20.03 3.11
CA TRP A 114 -2.66 -18.77 3.54
C TRP A 114 -3.75 -17.76 3.87
N ASP A 115 -3.44 -16.75 4.69
CA ASP A 115 -4.35 -15.64 4.96
C ASP A 115 -4.56 -14.77 3.72
N SER A 116 -5.78 -14.29 3.52
CA SER A 116 -6.14 -13.48 2.35
C SER A 116 -6.27 -11.99 2.66
N TYR A 117 -6.19 -11.18 1.62
CA TYR A 117 -6.71 -9.81 1.63
C TYR A 117 -7.30 -9.43 0.26
N THR A 118 -8.09 -8.36 0.24
CA THR A 118 -8.62 -7.71 -0.96
C THR A 118 -8.28 -6.23 -0.95
N VAL A 119 -8.31 -5.60 -2.12
CA VAL A 119 -7.99 -4.17 -2.31
C VAL A 119 -9.14 -3.46 -3.01
N HIS A 120 -9.44 -2.24 -2.57
CA HIS A 120 -10.52 -1.38 -3.08
C HIS A 120 -10.06 0.06 -3.30
#